data_AF-A0A2W6W8S1-F1
#
_entry.id   AF-A0A2W6W8S1-F1
#
_cell.length_a   1.000
_cell.length_b   1.000
_cell.length_c   1.000
_cell.angle_alpha   90.00
_cell.angle_beta   90.00
_cell.angle_gamma   90.00
#
_symmetry.space_group_name_H-M   'P 1'
#
loop_
_entity.id
_entity.type
_entity.pdbx_description
1 polymer ?
#
loop_
_entity_poly.entity_id
_entity_poly.type
_entity_poly.pdbx_seq_one_letter_code
_entity_poly.pdbx_strand_id
1 'polypeptide(L)'
;MGSVTLAGVPLSREDETMHVAAIGATGSGKSTALRALMADAIRRGDRQVVADPDGAAMSAFFEPGDVILNPFDRRCAHDQWITYAQQFLAAALENFGRLGLGTIRCSIPIPTKHGAGRR
;
A
#
# COMPACT_ATOMS: atom_id res chain seq x y z
N MET A 1 13.59 -12.36 13.20
CA MET A 1 12.47 -11.39 13.16
C MET A 1 13.04 -10.04 12.73
N GLY A 2 12.67 -9.51 11.56
CA GLY A 2 13.22 -8.24 11.05
C GLY A 2 12.55 -7.01 11.65
N SER A 3 13.29 -5.90 11.75
CA SER A 3 12.75 -4.55 12.06
C SER A 3 12.43 -3.81 10.75
N VAL A 4 11.51 -2.86 10.83
CA VAL A 4 11.29 -1.85 9.77
C VAL A 4 11.85 -0.51 10.22
N THR A 5 12.25 0.33 9.27
CA THR A 5 12.78 1.66 9.55
C THR A 5 11.90 2.75 8.95
N LEU A 6 11.73 3.85 9.70
CA LEU A 6 11.13 5.08 9.20
C LEU A 6 12.21 6.15 9.13
N ALA A 7 12.58 6.56 7.92
CA ALA A 7 13.66 7.52 7.67
C ALA A 7 15.01 7.13 8.35
N GLY A 8 15.31 5.83 8.39
CA GLY A 8 16.54 5.30 9.00
C GLY A 8 16.43 5.06 10.51
N VAL A 9 15.33 5.43 11.15
CA VAL A 9 15.07 5.13 12.56
C VAL A 9 14.30 3.81 12.67
N PRO A 10 14.82 2.80 13.39
CA PRO A 10 14.10 1.55 13.58
C PRO A 10 12.85 1.78 14.45
N LEU A 11 11.71 1.22 14.03
CA LEU A 11 10.50 1.21 14.84
C LEU A 11 10.50 0.00 15.77
N SER A 12 10.04 0.20 17.00
CA SER A 12 9.73 -0.92 17.89
C SER A 12 8.49 -1.67 17.40
N ARG A 13 8.31 -2.92 17.85
CA ARG A 13 7.10 -3.71 17.52
C ARG A 13 5.81 -3.03 17.96
N GLU A 14 5.87 -2.29 19.06
CA GLU A 14 4.73 -1.56 19.61
C GLU A 14 4.42 -0.35 18.73
N ASP A 15 5.43 0.44 18.36
CA ASP A 15 5.27 1.63 17.52
C ASP A 15 4.75 1.30 16.12
N GLU A 16 5.11 0.14 15.55
CA GLU A 16 4.56 -0.33 14.27
C GLU A 16 3.02 -0.38 14.25
N THR A 17 2.38 -0.52 15.41
CA THR A 17 0.92 -0.64 15.54
C THR A 17 0.20 0.67 15.86
N MET A 18 0.93 1.76 16.14
CA MET A 18 0.34 3.03 16.60
C MET A 18 -0.04 4.01 15.48
N HIS A 19 0.04 3.57 14.21
CA HIS A 19 -0.06 4.39 13.01
C HIS A 19 1.07 5.43 12.86
N VAL A 20 1.41 5.74 11.61
CA VAL A 20 2.44 6.73 11.26
C VAL A 20 1.84 7.80 10.36
N ALA A 21 2.10 9.06 10.66
CA ALA A 21 1.77 10.20 9.80
C ALA A 21 3.06 10.90 9.33
N ALA A 22 3.25 11.00 8.01
CA ALA A 22 4.35 11.75 7.41
C ALA A 22 3.84 13.10 6.86
N ILE A 23 4.28 14.21 7.44
CA ILE A 23 3.79 15.57 7.12
C ILE A 23 4.96 16.45 6.65
N GLY A 24 4.73 17.29 5.64
CA GLY A 24 5.75 18.17 5.08
C GLY A 24 5.40 18.69 3.69
N ALA A 25 6.17 19.65 3.17
CA ALA A 25 5.97 20.23 1.84
C ALA A 25 6.20 19.23 0.69
N THR A 26 5.69 19.51 -0.51
CA THR A 26 6.02 18.73 -1.71
C THR A 26 7.54 18.70 -1.89
N GLY A 27 8.10 17.52 -2.21
CA GLY A 27 9.55 17.33 -2.33
C GLY A 27 10.29 17.09 -1.00
N SER A 28 9.63 17.18 0.16
CA SER A 28 10.28 16.97 1.48
C SER A 28 10.66 15.52 1.80
N GLY A 29 10.54 14.59 0.86
CA GLY A 29 10.93 13.18 1.06
C GLY A 29 9.89 12.27 1.74
N LYS A 30 8.66 12.71 1.98
CA LYS A 30 7.59 11.88 2.60
C LYS A 30 7.41 10.53 1.90
N SER A 31 7.20 10.55 0.59
CA SER A 31 7.01 9.33 -0.20
C SER A 31 8.27 8.45 -0.21
N THR A 32 9.46 9.05 -0.14
CA THR A 32 10.72 8.31 -0.02
C THR A 32 10.79 7.55 1.31
N ALA A 33 10.49 8.21 2.42
CA ALA A 33 10.48 7.59 3.74
C ALA A 33 9.44 6.46 3.85
N LEU A 34 8.23 6.69 3.34
CA LEU A 34 7.18 5.66 3.33
C LEU A 34 7.55 4.47 2.44
N ARG A 35 8.15 4.68 1.26
CA ARG A 35 8.61 3.59 0.39
C ARG A 35 9.73 2.75 1.02
N ALA A 36 10.64 3.38 1.78
CA ALA A 36 11.66 2.64 2.51
C ALA A 36 11.05 1.73 3.59
N LEU A 37 10.08 2.25 4.35
CA LEU A 37 9.31 1.47 5.32
C LEU A 37 8.58 0.29 4.65
N MET A 38 7.92 0.54 3.51
CA MET A 38 7.24 -0.50 2.73
C MET A 38 8.20 -1.59 2.25
N ALA A 39 9.40 -1.21 1.78
CA ALA A 39 10.41 -2.15 1.31
C ALA A 39 10.92 -3.05 2.44
N ASP A 40 11.16 -2.50 3.64
CA ASP A 40 11.51 -3.28 4.81
C ASP A 40 10.41 -4.27 5.21
N ALA A 41 9.16 -3.80 5.20
CA ALA A 41 8.00 -4.63 5.52
C ALA A 41 7.81 -5.76 4.48
N ILE A 42 7.98 -5.47 3.19
CA ILE A 42 7.99 -6.49 2.12
C ILE A 42 9.09 -7.52 2.37
N ARG A 43 10.32 -7.09 2.62
CA ARG A 43 11.48 -7.97 2.86
C ARG A 43 11.26 -8.86 4.10
N ARG A 44 10.50 -8.37 5.07
CA ARG A 44 10.10 -9.11 6.28
C ARG A 44 8.97 -10.12 6.01
N GLY A 45 8.28 -10.01 4.88
CA GLY A 45 7.12 -10.85 4.52
C GLY A 45 5.79 -10.28 5.02
N ASP A 46 5.75 -9.01 5.41
CA ASP A 46 4.52 -8.36 5.85
C ASP A 46 3.61 -8.07 4.66
N ARG A 47 2.31 -8.00 4.96
CA ARG A 47 1.28 -7.69 3.98
C ARG A 47 0.86 -6.25 4.04
N GLN A 48 0.52 -5.71 2.88
CA GLN A 48 0.25 -4.29 2.72
C GLN A 48 -0.92 -4.09 1.76
N VAL A 49 -1.78 -3.15 2.14
CA VAL A 49 -2.82 -2.58 1.29
C VAL A 49 -2.42 -1.14 1.04
N VAL A 50 -2.27 -0.77 -0.24
CA VAL A 50 -1.66 0.49 -0.66
C VAL A 50 -2.64 1.24 -1.56
N ALA A 51 -2.99 2.45 -1.14
CA ALA A 51 -3.62 3.44 -2.01
C ALA A 51 -2.51 4.08 -2.87
N ASP A 52 -2.54 3.86 -4.18
CA ASP A 52 -1.42 4.16 -5.07
C ASP A 52 -1.84 4.99 -6.30
N PRO A 53 -2.31 6.24 -6.11
CA PRO A 53 -2.93 7.06 -7.16
C PRO A 53 -2.09 7.23 -8.43
N ASP A 54 -0.76 7.22 -8.31
CA ASP A 54 0.18 7.38 -9.43
C ASP A 54 0.76 6.05 -9.93
N GLY A 55 0.41 4.92 -9.30
CA GLY A 55 0.94 3.60 -9.64
C GLY A 55 2.42 3.41 -9.29
N ALA A 56 3.02 4.33 -8.53
CA ALA A 56 4.45 4.32 -8.28
C ALA A 56 4.86 3.22 -7.29
N ALA A 57 4.02 2.88 -6.31
CA ALA A 57 4.29 1.76 -5.42
C ALA A 57 4.13 0.42 -6.16
N MET A 58 3.07 0.29 -6.95
CA MET A 58 2.84 -0.87 -7.81
C MET A 58 4.02 -1.09 -8.76
N SER A 59 4.46 -0.06 -9.47
CA SER A 59 5.59 -0.16 -10.40
C SER A 59 6.90 -0.57 -9.71
N ALA A 60 7.08 -0.23 -8.43
CA ALA A 60 8.30 -0.51 -7.70
C ALA A 60 8.30 -1.88 -7.01
N PHE A 61 7.13 -2.37 -6.57
CA PHE A 61 7.04 -3.47 -5.61
C PHE A 61 6.12 -4.63 -6.02
N PHE A 62 5.43 -4.53 -7.16
CA PHE A 62 4.55 -5.59 -7.62
C PHE A 62 5.32 -6.88 -7.92
N GLU A 63 4.79 -8.00 -7.42
CA GLU A 63 5.22 -9.35 -7.74
C GLU A 63 4.05 -10.22 -8.23
N PRO A 64 4.32 -11.27 -9.04
CA PRO A 64 3.30 -12.25 -9.39
C PRO A 64 2.64 -12.85 -8.14
N GLY A 65 1.32 -12.72 -8.04
CA GLY A 65 0.54 -13.13 -6.85
C GLY A 65 -0.09 -11.96 -6.10
N ASP A 66 0.32 -10.73 -6.41
CA ASP A 66 -0.32 -9.52 -5.88
C ASP A 66 -1.66 -9.26 -6.56
N VAL A 67 -2.56 -8.62 -5.80
CA VAL A 67 -3.89 -8.23 -6.23
C VAL A 67 -3.87 -6.78 -6.68
N ILE A 68 -4.44 -6.52 -7.85
CA ILE A 68 -4.64 -5.17 -8.37
C ILE A 68 -6.12 -4.88 -8.33
N LEU A 69 -6.49 -3.76 -7.70
CA LEU A 69 -7.85 -3.24 -7.76
C LEU A 69 -7.84 -1.94 -8.56
N ASN A 70 -7.89 -2.10 -9.87
CA ASN A 70 -8.09 -1.00 -10.81
C ASN A 70 -9.03 -1.46 -11.92
N PRO A 71 -10.26 -0.95 -12.06
CA PRO A 71 -11.19 -1.46 -13.07
C PRO A 71 -10.70 -1.18 -14.50
N PHE A 72 -9.68 -0.34 -14.67
CA PHE A 72 -9.06 -0.01 -15.95
C PHE A 72 -7.77 -0.81 -16.23
N ASP A 73 -7.31 -1.64 -15.28
CA ASP A 73 -6.16 -2.53 -15.48
C ASP A 73 -6.65 -3.94 -15.85
N ARG A 74 -6.09 -4.54 -16.90
CA ARG A 74 -6.48 -5.89 -17.36
C ARG A 74 -6.15 -7.00 -16.36
N ARG A 75 -5.23 -6.75 -15.43
CA ARG A 75 -4.82 -7.69 -14.38
C ARG A 75 -5.70 -7.57 -13.13
N CYS A 76 -6.71 -6.70 -13.17
CA CYS A 76 -7.58 -6.45 -12.06
C CYS A 76 -8.34 -7.70 -11.62
N ALA A 77 -8.46 -7.89 -10.31
CA ALA A 77 -9.27 -8.93 -9.72
C ALA A 77 -10.78 -8.57 -9.76
N HIS A 78 -11.35 -8.52 -10.97
CA HIS A 78 -12.73 -8.11 -11.20
C HIS A 78 -13.76 -8.94 -10.43
N ASP A 79 -13.60 -10.26 -10.39
CA ASP A 79 -14.55 -11.18 -9.73
C ASP A 79 -14.56 -11.08 -8.21
N GLN A 80 -13.60 -10.37 -7.61
CA GLN A 80 -13.42 -10.22 -6.17
C GLN A 80 -13.45 -8.75 -5.73
N TRP A 81 -13.87 -7.86 -6.63
CA TRP A 81 -13.80 -6.40 -6.45
C TRP A 81 -14.47 -5.94 -5.15
N ILE A 82 -15.68 -6.42 -4.87
CA ILE A 82 -16.45 -6.02 -3.68
C ILE A 82 -15.73 -6.45 -2.39
N THR A 83 -15.24 -7.69 -2.35
CA THR A 83 -14.55 -8.24 -1.18
C THR A 83 -13.28 -7.46 -0.86
N TYR A 84 -12.45 -7.19 -1.88
CA TYR A 84 -11.21 -6.45 -1.66
C TYR A 84 -11.45 -4.95 -1.42
N ALA A 85 -12.45 -4.34 -2.06
CA ALA A 85 -12.84 -2.95 -1.78
C ALA A 85 -13.34 -2.78 -0.34
N GLN A 86 -14.09 -3.76 0.20
CA GLN A 86 -14.48 -3.79 1.60
C GLN A 86 -13.29 -3.93 2.54
N GLN A 87 -12.30 -4.74 2.20
CA GLN A 87 -11.08 -4.87 3.01
C GLN A 87 -10.22 -3.60 2.96
N PHE A 88 -10.15 -2.90 1.83
CA PHE A 88 -9.50 -1.60 1.75
C PHE A 88 -10.22 -0.57 2.62
N LEU A 89 -11.56 -0.54 2.55
CA LEU A 89 -12.36 0.32 3.41
C LEU A 89 -12.16 -0.04 4.89
N ALA A 90 -12.14 -1.33 5.23
CA ALA A 90 -11.86 -1.79 6.57
C ALA A 90 -10.45 -1.37 7.01
N ALA A 91 -9.41 -1.60 6.21
CA ALA A 91 -8.04 -1.17 6.52
C ALA A 91 -7.90 0.36 6.63
N ALA A 92 -8.72 1.12 5.90
CA ALA A 92 -8.78 2.57 5.99
C ALA A 92 -9.59 3.08 7.20
N LEU A 93 -10.52 2.29 7.73
CA LEU A 93 -11.42 2.66 8.84
C LEU A 93 -10.97 2.10 10.19
N GLU A 94 -10.47 0.87 10.25
CA GLU A 94 -10.14 0.15 11.48
C GLU A 94 -8.96 -0.78 11.23
N ASN A 95 -7.93 -0.70 12.08
CA ASN A 95 -6.90 -1.71 12.08
C ASN A 95 -6.70 -2.18 13.52
N PHE A 96 -7.54 -3.09 14.05
CA PHE A 96 -7.12 -3.92 15.18
C PHE A 96 -8.06 -5.11 15.43
N GLY A 97 -7.54 -6.31 15.20
CA GLY A 97 -8.04 -7.53 15.83
C GLY A 97 -8.44 -8.63 14.87
N ARG A 98 -7.47 -9.51 14.57
CA ARG A 98 -7.67 -10.89 14.12
C ARG A 98 -8.21 -11.04 12.71
N LEU A 99 -7.36 -11.54 11.80
CA LEU A 99 -7.74 -12.63 10.88
C LEU A 99 -6.47 -13.23 10.25
N GLY A 100 -6.14 -14.44 10.68
CA GLY A 100 -5.15 -15.30 10.03
C GLY A 100 -5.76 -15.97 8.80
N LEU A 101 -5.82 -15.25 7.68
CA LEU A 101 -6.16 -15.80 6.36
C LEU A 101 -5.17 -15.28 5.29
N GLY A 102 -4.92 -16.14 4.30
CA GLY A 102 -3.82 -16.08 3.32
C GLY A 102 -3.75 -14.85 2.40
N THR A 103 -2.57 -14.70 1.79
CA THR A 103 -2.18 -13.85 0.65
C THR A 103 -2.96 -12.57 0.30
N ILE A 104 -2.70 -11.35 0.82
CA ILE A 104 -3.20 -10.12 0.13
C ILE A 104 -2.14 -9.01 0.14
N ARG A 105 -1.65 -8.70 -1.07
CA ARG A 105 -0.88 -7.50 -1.40
C ARG A 105 -1.74 -6.74 -2.42
N CYS A 106 -2.25 -5.57 -2.04
CA CYS A 106 -3.23 -4.86 -2.85
C CYS A 106 -2.72 -3.46 -3.18
N SER A 107 -2.61 -3.09 -4.46
CA SER A 107 -2.43 -1.71 -4.90
C SER A 107 -3.68 -1.21 -5.61
N ILE A 108 -4.29 -0.14 -5.09
CA ILE A 108 -5.44 0.55 -5.71
C ILE A 108 -4.97 1.87 -6.32
N PRO A 109 -4.78 1.96 -7.64
CA PRO A 109 -4.57 3.25 -8.28
C PRO A 109 -5.88 4.04 -8.36
N ILE A 110 -5.91 5.17 -7.66
CA ILE A 110 -6.97 6.17 -7.75
C ILE A 110 -6.69 7.03 -9.00
N PRO A 111 -7.59 7.11 -9.99
CA PRO A 111 -7.36 7.91 -11.19
C PRO A 111 -7.14 9.38 -10.84
N THR A 112 -6.00 9.95 -11.24
CA THR A 112 -5.76 11.39 -11.19
C THR A 112 -6.45 12.08 -12.36
N LYS A 113 -7.12 13.23 -12.11
CA LYS A 113 -7.94 13.97 -13.08
C LYS A 113 -7.14 14.71 -14.18
N HIS A 114 -6.03 14.19 -14.69
CA HIS A 114 -5.29 14.85 -15.78
C HIS A 114 -4.87 13.84 -16.86
N GLY A 115 -5.53 13.89 -18.02
CA GLY A 115 -5.14 13.09 -19.18
C GLY A 115 -6.19 12.87 -20.27
N ALA A 116 -7.30 13.61 -20.31
CA ALA A 116 -8.15 13.67 -21.50
C ALA A 116 -7.65 14.79 -22.40
N GLY A 117 -6.81 14.46 -23.39
CA GLY A 117 -6.45 15.41 -24.44
C GLY A 117 -5.10 15.12 -25.09
N ARG A 118 -5.13 14.28 -26.14
CA ARG A 118 -4.41 14.45 -27.42
C ARG A 118 -4.68 13.20 -28.28
N ARG A 119 -5.70 13.32 -29.13
CA ARG A 119 -5.64 12.82 -30.50
C ARG A 119 -5.56 14.04 -31.41
#